data_AF-A0A6H1ZMW2-F1
#
_entry.id   AF-A0A6H1ZMW2-F1
#
_cell.length_a   1.000
_cell.length_b   1.000
_cell.length_c   1.000
_cell.angle_alpha   90.00
_cell.angle_beta   90.00
_cell.angle_gamma   90.00
#
_symmetry.space_group_name_H-M   'P 1'
#
loop_
_entity.id
_entity.type
_entity.pdbx_description
1 polymer ?
#
loop_
_entity_poly.entity_id
_entity_poly.type
_entity_poly.pdbx_seq_one_letter_code
_entity_poly.pdbx_strand_id
1 'polypeptide(L)'
;MDIMTTENERWDEFIENLEGEKGCNFTGEEANIKWSCNSDKSRPLTRKILEEMGNIDIEKTMKYFDEHGGYCDCEILFNVDR
;
A
#
# COMPACT_ATOMS: atom_id res chain seq x y z
N MET A 1 -11.40 5.82 13.92
CA MET A 1 -10.26 5.11 13.32
C MET A 1 -10.83 4.12 12.35
N ASP A 2 -10.65 4.41 11.08
CA ASP A 2 -11.13 3.63 9.96
C ASP A 2 -10.10 2.56 9.59
N ILE A 3 -10.52 1.54 8.85
CA ILE A 3 -9.63 0.50 8.34
C ILE A 3 -9.39 0.81 6.88
N MET A 4 -8.14 0.77 6.42
CA MET A 4 -7.84 0.97 5.00
C MET A 4 -8.11 -0.33 4.25
N THR A 5 -9.30 -0.43 3.69
CA THR A 5 -9.77 -1.50 2.80
C THR A 5 -10.08 -0.93 1.42
N THR A 6 -10.29 -1.75 0.39
CA THR A 6 -10.69 -1.29 -0.95
C THR A 6 -11.96 -0.43 -0.97
N GLU A 7 -12.86 -0.61 0.01
CA GLU A 7 -14.10 0.18 0.16
C GLU A 7 -13.91 1.51 0.93
N ASN A 8 -12.69 1.82 1.39
CA ASN A 8 -12.43 3.05 2.12
C ASN A 8 -12.50 4.24 1.16
N GLU A 9 -13.14 5.34 1.57
CA GLU A 9 -13.28 6.55 0.74
C GLU A 9 -11.93 7.18 0.33
N ARG A 10 -10.85 6.86 1.05
CA ARG A 10 -9.48 7.31 0.80
C ARG A 10 -8.58 6.21 0.22
N TRP A 11 -9.15 5.12 -0.28
CA TRP A 11 -8.39 4.02 -0.89
C TRP A 11 -7.53 4.52 -2.05
N ASP A 12 -8.12 5.29 -2.97
CA ASP A 12 -7.40 5.84 -4.13
C ASP A 12 -6.23 6.74 -3.71
N GLU A 13 -6.41 7.57 -2.69
CA GLU A 13 -5.35 8.41 -2.12
C GLU A 13 -4.21 7.55 -1.54
N PHE A 14 -4.56 6.47 -0.86
CA PHE A 14 -3.57 5.54 -0.32
C PHE A 14 -2.78 4.84 -1.43
N ILE A 15 -3.45 4.35 -2.47
CA ILE A 15 -2.82 3.68 -3.61
C ILE A 15 -1.92 4.64 -4.38
N GLU A 16 -2.37 5.87 -4.66
CA GLU A 16 -1.55 6.89 -5.32
C GLU A 16 -0.25 7.19 -4.53
N ASN A 17 -0.35 7.31 -3.19
CA ASN A 17 0.83 7.51 -2.36
C ASN A 17 1.76 6.29 -2.32
N LEU A 18 1.20 5.07 -2.31
CA LEU A 18 1.97 3.84 -2.24
C LEU A 18 2.62 3.47 -3.59
N GLU A 19 1.99 3.80 -4.71
CA GLU A 19 2.55 3.64 -6.05
C GLU A 19 3.62 4.70 -6.34
N GLY A 20 3.41 5.93 -5.86
CA GLY A 20 4.27 7.08 -6.14
C GLY A 20 5.61 7.13 -5.37
N GLU A 21 6.26 8.29 -5.43
CA GLU A 21 7.62 8.53 -4.89
C GLU A 21 7.75 8.22 -3.38
N LYS A 22 6.66 8.36 -2.61
CA LYS A 22 6.64 8.06 -1.18
C LYS A 22 6.68 6.55 -0.87
N GLY A 23 6.25 5.73 -1.83
CA GLY A 23 6.11 4.29 -1.69
C GLY A 23 7.03 3.55 -2.64
N CYS A 24 6.45 2.65 -3.43
CA CYS A 24 7.17 1.77 -4.32
C CYS A 24 7.74 2.49 -5.54
N ASN A 25 7.38 3.75 -5.80
CA ASN A 25 7.91 4.58 -6.87
C ASN A 25 7.91 3.85 -8.23
N PHE A 26 6.74 3.40 -8.65
CA PHE A 26 6.54 2.80 -9.96
C PHE A 26 6.84 3.85 -11.04
N THR A 27 7.77 3.53 -11.94
CA THR A 27 8.23 4.42 -13.00
C THR A 27 8.44 3.64 -14.29
N GLY A 28 8.30 4.32 -15.43
CA GLY A 28 8.47 3.74 -16.75
C GLY A 28 7.14 3.51 -17.47
N GLU A 29 7.23 2.97 -18.68
CA GLU A 29 6.09 2.75 -19.57
C GLU A 29 6.10 1.31 -20.10
N GLU A 30 4.90 0.76 -20.29
CA GLU A 30 4.64 -0.56 -20.89
C GLU A 30 5.51 -1.68 -20.30
N ALA A 31 6.40 -2.27 -21.11
CA ALA A 31 7.20 -3.43 -20.76
C ALA A 31 8.40 -3.10 -19.84
N ASN A 32 8.65 -1.83 -19.51
CA ASN A 32 9.83 -1.39 -18.76
C ASN A 32 9.47 -0.68 -17.44
N ILE A 33 8.41 -1.16 -16.77
CA ILE A 33 8.04 -0.68 -15.44
C ILE A 33 9.11 -1.11 -14.43
N LYS A 34 9.53 -0.16 -13.59
CA LYS A 34 10.46 -0.32 -12.48
C LYS A 34 9.79 0.14 -11.20
N TRP A 35 10.02 -0.57 -10.10
CA TRP A 35 9.57 -0.17 -8.78
C TRP A 35 10.59 -0.60 -7.72
N SER A 36 10.44 -0.04 -6.53
CA SER A 36 11.23 -0.32 -5.35
C SER A 36 10.41 -1.12 -4.36
N CYS A 37 10.87 -2.33 -4.02
CA CYS A 37 10.34 -3.08 -2.90
C CYS A 37 11.48 -3.88 -2.25
N ASN A 38 11.55 -3.85 -0.93
CA ASN A 38 12.52 -4.63 -0.15
C ASN A 38 11.98 -6.00 0.30
N SER A 39 10.75 -6.37 -0.10
CA SER A 39 10.05 -7.59 0.34
C SER A 39 9.90 -7.70 1.87
N ASP A 40 9.93 -6.57 2.57
CA ASP A 40 9.82 -6.54 4.04
C ASP A 40 8.36 -6.71 4.47
N LYS A 41 8.13 -7.74 5.30
CA LYS A 41 6.79 -8.06 5.83
C LYS A 41 6.23 -7.03 6.81
N SER A 42 7.10 -6.18 7.34
CA SER A 42 6.69 -5.05 8.18
C SER A 42 6.04 -3.92 7.38
N ARG A 43 6.20 -3.90 6.04
CA ARG A 43 5.61 -2.92 5.11
C ARG A 43 5.87 -1.47 5.54
N PRO A 44 7.15 -1.07 5.68
CA PRO A 44 7.52 0.20 6.28
C PRO A 44 6.97 1.42 5.51
N LEU A 45 6.86 1.33 4.18
CA LEU A 45 6.33 2.41 3.35
C LEU A 45 4.83 2.57 3.57
N THR A 46 4.10 1.45 3.52
CA THR A 46 2.67 1.39 3.81
C THR A 46 2.36 1.95 5.19
N ARG A 47 3.05 1.50 6.24
CA ARG A 47 2.84 1.99 7.61
C ARG A 47 3.02 3.50 7.70
N LYS A 48 4.10 4.02 7.13
CA LYS A 48 4.38 5.46 7.11
C LYS A 48 3.27 6.25 6.41
N ILE A 49 2.79 5.78 5.26
CA ILE A 49 1.71 6.44 4.52
C ILE A 49 0.42 6.46 5.34
N LEU A 50 0.03 5.34 5.96
CA LEU A 50 -1.18 5.26 6.79
C LEU A 50 -1.09 6.14 8.04
N GLU A 51 0.10 6.26 8.64
CA GLU A 51 0.37 7.20 9.74
C GLU A 51 0.19 8.65 9.31
N GLU A 52 0.74 9.03 8.14
CA GLU A 52 0.60 10.37 7.56
C GLU A 52 -0.87 10.71 7.23
N MET A 53 -1.64 9.73 6.74
CA MET A 53 -3.05 9.90 6.43
C MET A 53 -3.91 10.15 7.68
N GLY A 54 -3.50 9.62 8.83
CA GLY A 54 -4.19 9.81 10.10
C GLY A 54 -5.57 9.15 10.19
N ASN A 55 -6.08 8.99 11.42
CA ASN A 55 -7.37 8.33 11.71
C ASN A 55 -7.51 6.91 11.10
N ILE A 56 -6.42 6.20 10.81
CA ILE A 56 -6.44 4.80 10.36
C ILE A 56 -6.01 3.86 11.50
N ASP A 57 -6.71 2.73 11.65
CA ASP A 57 -6.30 1.60 12.47
C ASP A 57 -5.29 0.75 11.67
N ILE A 58 -4.00 1.00 11.88
CA ILE A 58 -2.90 0.38 11.13
C ILE A 58 -2.90 -1.13 11.32
N GLU A 59 -3.10 -1.63 12.54
CA GLU A 59 -2.98 -3.08 12.81
C GLU A 59 -4.13 -3.87 12.18
N LYS A 60 -5.36 -3.34 12.22
CA LYS A 60 -6.47 -3.96 11.48
C LYS A 60 -6.28 -3.87 9.97
N THR A 61 -5.71 -2.77 9.50
CA THR A 61 -5.36 -2.58 8.08
C THR A 61 -4.32 -3.62 7.63
N MET A 62 -3.24 -3.82 8.40
CA MET A 62 -2.22 -4.83 8.09
C MET A 62 -2.82 -6.24 8.04
N LYS A 63 -3.72 -6.56 8.98
CA LYS A 63 -4.43 -7.84 8.98
C LYS A 63 -5.29 -8.02 7.73
N TYR A 64 -6.00 -6.98 7.31
CA TYR A 64 -6.76 -7.00 6.06
C TYR A 64 -5.83 -7.24 4.86
N PHE A 65 -4.69 -6.56 4.77
CA PHE A 65 -3.71 -6.80 3.69
C PHE A 65 -3.14 -8.22 3.72
N ASP A 66 -2.84 -8.78 4.88
CA ASP A 66 -2.39 -10.17 5.01
C ASP A 66 -3.44 -11.18 4.51
N GLU A 67 -4.72 -10.93 4.78
CA GLU A 67 -5.84 -11.78 4.32
C GLU A 67 -6.04 -11.71 2.80
N HIS A 68 -5.58 -10.64 2.14
CA HIS A 68 -5.72 -10.39 0.71
C HIS A 68 -4.40 -10.52 -0.07
N GLY A 69 -3.34 -11.01 0.56
CA GLY A 69 -2.07 -11.31 -0.10
C GLY A 69 -1.12 -10.12 -0.26
N GLY A 70 -1.34 -9.01 0.45
CA GLY A 70 -0.44 -7.86 0.51
C GLY A 70 0.62 -8.01 1.61
N TYR A 71 1.56 -8.95 1.46
CA TYR A 71 2.54 -9.27 2.51
C TYR A 71 3.73 -8.30 2.54
N CYS A 72 4.04 -7.64 1.43
CA CYS A 72 4.97 -6.51 1.35
C CYS A 72 4.33 -5.31 0.64
N ASP A 73 5.03 -4.17 0.59
CA ASP A 73 4.48 -2.91 0.07
C ASP A 73 3.96 -3.03 -1.37
N CYS A 74 4.73 -3.67 -2.28
CA CYS A 74 4.29 -3.80 -3.68
C CYS A 74 3.18 -4.84 -3.88
N GLU A 75 3.10 -5.85 -3.00
CA GLU A 75 2.04 -6.86 -3.09
C GLU A 75 0.68 -6.30 -2.72
N ILE A 76 0.61 -5.20 -1.96
CA ILE A 76 -0.67 -4.50 -1.74
C ILE A 76 -1.20 -3.97 -3.08
N LEU A 77 -0.34 -3.29 -3.85
CA LEU A 77 -0.68 -2.78 -5.18
C LEU A 77 -1.00 -3.90 -6.18
N PHE A 78 -0.31 -5.04 -6.10
CA PHE A 78 -0.53 -6.14 -7.06
C PHE A 78 -1.71 -7.06 -6.72
N ASN A 79 -1.98 -7.28 -5.42
CA ASN A 79 -2.90 -8.32 -4.99
C ASN A 79 -4.18 -7.76 -4.35
N VAL A 80 -4.07 -6.63 -3.63
CA VAL A 80 -5.16 -6.06 -2.84
C VAL A 80 -5.93 -5.01 -3.65
N ASP A 81 -5.23 -4.17 -4.41
CA ASP A 81 -5.86 -3.19 -5.33
C ASP A 81 -6.50 -3.91 -6.52
N ARG A 82 -7.84 -3.99 -6.54
CA ARG A 82 -8.64 -4.73 -7.54
C ARG A 82 -9.98 -4.11 -7.82
#